data_AF-A0A4Q8QL32-F1
#
_entry.id   AF-A0A4Q8QL32-F1
#
_cell.length_a   1.000
_cell.length_b   1.000
_cell.length_c   1.000
_cell.angle_alpha   90.00
_cell.angle_beta   90.00
_cell.angle_gamma   90.00
#
_symmetry.space_group_name_H-M   'P 1'
#
loop_
_entity.id
_entity.type
_entity.pdbx_description
1 polymer ?
#
loop_
_entity_poly.entity_id
_entity_poly.type
_entity_poly.pdbx_seq_one_letter_code
_entity_poly.pdbx_strand_id
1 'polypeptide(L)' 'MATMSPLRQRMIEDMTVRNLSPSTQQSYIYAIAKFSRPDRLSFEQVRPI' A
#
# COMPACT_ATOMS: atom_id res chain seq x y z
N MET A 1 -13.18 6.89 -15.62
CA MET A 1 -11.94 6.16 -15.31
C MET A 1 -11.50 6.58 -13.92
N ALA A 2 -11.30 5.65 -12.99
CA ALA A 2 -10.76 6.01 -11.68
C ALA A 2 -9.30 6.43 -11.85
N THR A 3 -9.00 7.71 -11.65
CA THR A 3 -7.62 8.21 -11.68
C THR A 3 -6.83 7.53 -10.57
N MET A 4 -5.70 6.92 -10.93
CA MET A 4 -4.82 6.24 -9.98
C MET A 4 -4.31 7.26 -8.96
N SER A 5 -4.38 6.93 -7.66
CA SER A 5 -3.88 7.85 -6.64
C SER A 5 -2.35 7.98 -6.69
N PRO A 6 -1.78 9.16 -6.40
CA PRO A 6 -0.32 9.35 -6.38
C PRO A 6 0.41 8.37 -5.44
N LEU A 7 -0.20 8.04 -4.30
CA LEU A 7 0.34 7.05 -3.36
C LEU A 7 0.41 5.66 -3.99
N ARG A 8 -0.66 5.23 -4.68
CA ARG A 8 -0.68 3.93 -5.34
C ARG A 8 0.38 3.86 -6.45
N GLN A 9 0.59 4.96 -7.17
CA GLN A 9 1.61 5.02 -8.21
C GLN A 9 3.02 4.84 -7.65
N ARG A 10 3.39 5.60 -6.62
CA ARG A 10 4.71 5.47 -5.96
C ARG A 10 4.95 4.06 -5.42
N MET A 11 3.94 3.45 -4.79
CA MET A 11 4.06 2.07 -4.32
C MET A 11 4.37 1.08 -5.46
N ILE A 12 3.75 1.24 -6.63
CA ILE A 12 4.06 0.40 -7.79
C ILE A 12 5.47 0.64 -8.31
N GLU A 13 5.89 1.91 -8.42
CA GLU A 13 7.24 2.28 -8.87
C GLU A 13 8.30 1.67 -7.95
N ASP A 14 8.17 1.82 -6.64
CA ASP A 14 9.10 1.27 -5.65
C ASP A 14 9.21 -0.26 -5.71
N MET A 15 8.07 -0.94 -5.86
CA MET A 15 8.04 -2.40 -5.97
C MET A 15 8.60 -2.89 -7.31
N THR A 16 8.43 -2.12 -8.39
CA THR A 16 9.00 -2.41 -9.71
C THR A 16 10.51 -2.30 -9.69
N VAL A 17 11.06 -1.24 -9.07
CA VAL A 17 12.52 -1.09 -8.86
C VAL A 17 13.11 -2.27 -8.09
N ARG A 18 12.34 -2.85 -7.17
CA ARG A 18 12.72 -4.03 -6.38
C ARG A 18 12.44 -5.37 -7.07
N ASN A 19 11.99 -5.37 -8.33
CA ASN A 19 11.62 -6.56 -9.11
C ASN A 19 10.53 -7.44 -8.45
N LEU A 20 9.58 -6.84 -7.72
CA LEU A 20 8.43 -7.59 -7.22
C LEU A 20 7.50 -7.94 -8.37
N SER A 21 7.03 -9.18 -8.38
CA SER A 21 6.10 -9.67 -9.39
C SER A 21 4.77 -8.88 -9.37
N PRO A 22 4.05 -8.78 -10.51
CA PRO A 22 2.76 -8.09 -10.55
C PRO A 22 1.74 -8.61 -9.53
N SER A 23 1.72 -9.91 -9.27
CA SER A 23 0.83 -10.52 -8.27
C SER A 23 1.21 -10.12 -6.84
N THR A 24 2.50 -10.02 -6.54
CA THR A 24 3.02 -9.48 -5.28
C THR A 24 2.62 -8.01 -5.12
N GLN A 25 2.78 -7.20 -6.16
CA GLN A 25 2.40 -5.78 -6.14
C GLN A 25 0.90 -5.61 -5.83
N GLN A 26 0.05 -6.38 -6.50
CA GLN A 26 -1.39 -6.32 -6.30
C GLN A 26 -1.79 -6.74 -4.88
N SER A 27 -1.17 -7.81 -4.36
CA SER A 27 -1.41 -8.31 -3.00
C SER A 27 -0.98 -7.29 -1.94
N TYR A 28 0.17 -6.65 -2.15
CA TYR A 28 0.70 -5.66 -1.22
C TYR A 28 -0.14 -4.39 -1.17
N ILE A 29 -0.56 -3.87 -2.33
CA ILE A 29 -1.45 -2.70 -2.41
C ILE A 29 -2.80 -3.01 -1.76
N TYR A 30 -3.34 -4.21 -1.97
CA TYR A 30 -4.58 -4.64 -1.32
C TYR A 30 -4.43 -4.68 0.20
N ALA A 31 -3.33 -5.23 0.71
CA ALA A 31 -3.06 -5.30 2.14
C ALA A 31 -2.97 -3.90 2.77
N ILE A 32 -2.24 -2.98 2.14
CA ILE A 32 -2.12 -1.60 2.62
C ILE A 32 -3.48 -0.88 2.57
N ALA A 33 -4.25 -1.02 1.49
CA ALA A 33 -5.59 -0.41 1.40
C ALA A 33 -6.58 -0.95 2.45
N LYS A 34 -6.39 -2.20 2.90
CA LYS A 34 -7.17 -2.80 3.99
C LYS A 34 -6.70 -2.32 5.36
N PHE A 35 -5.39 -2.11 5.52
CA PHE A 35 -4.77 -1.66 6.77
C PHE A 35 -4.97 -0.17 7.02
N SER A 36 -4.89 0.66 5.98
CA SER A 36 -5.01 2.12 6.07
C SER A 36 -6.44 2.62 6.23
N ARG A 37 -7.41 1.71 6.43
CA ARG A 37 -8.78 2.13 6.70
C ARG A 37 -8.85 2.69 8.12
N PRO A 38 -9.33 3.94 8.29
CA PRO A 38 -9.30 4.63 9.57
C PRO A 38 -10.17 3.98 10.66
N ASP A 39 -11.09 3.07 10.29
CA ASP A 39 -11.89 2.27 11.21
C ASP A 39 -11.10 1.15 11.92
N ARG A 40 -9.89 0.82 11.44
CA ARG A 40 -9.12 -0.35 11.88
C ARG A 40 -7.77 -0.05 12.54
N LEU A 41 -7.33 1.20 12.53
CA LEU A 41 -6.07 1.60 13.16
C LEU A 41 -6.35 2.04 14.61
N SER A 42 -6.19 1.12 15.56
CA SER A 42 -6.10 1.50 16.98
C SER A 42 -4.74 2.17 17.23
N PHE A 43 -4.72 3.19 18.09
CA PHE A 43 -3.51 3.98 18.42
C PHE A 43 -2.29 3.12 18.82
N GLU A 44 -2.50 1.90 19.31
CA GLU A 44 -1.42 0.98 19.68
C GLU A 44 -0.58 0.43 18.51
N GLN A 45 -1.07 0.50 17.27
CA GLN A 45 -0.34 -0.03 16.11
C GLN A 45 0.71 0.93 15.54
N VAL A 46 0.67 2.21 15.93
CA VAL A 46 1.67 3.20 15.52
C VAL A 46 2.73 3.29 16.63
N ARG A 47 3.74 2.40 16.58
CA ARG A 47 4.93 2.60 17.42
C ARG A 47 5.73 3.78 16.83
N PRO A 48 6.03 4.83 17.61
CA PRO A 48 6.93 5.86 17.15
C PRO A 48 8.33 5.25 17.01
N ILE A 49 8.92 5.50 15.84
CA ILE A 49 10.32 5.21 15.49
C ILE A 49 11.24 6.28 16.06
#